data_AF-A0A9P1D5B0-F1
#
_entry.id   AF-A0A9P1D5B0-F1
#
_cell.length_a   1.000
_cell.length_b   1.000
_cell.length_c   1.000
_cell.angle_alpha   90.00
_cell.angle_beta   90.00
_cell.angle_gamma   90.00
#
_symmetry.space_group_name_H-M   'P 1'
#
loop_
_entity.id
_entity.type
_entity.pdbx_description
1 polymer ?
#
loop_
_entity_poly.entity_id
_entity_poly.type
_entity_poly.pdbx_seq_one_letter_code
_entity_poly.pdbx_strand_id
1 'polypeptide(L)'
;MSWAEAAESHVISQQLQIDSIDEAEAVRSQSPNPESISETSLQPELFWVAPLKRFIDSHAPGGLGRPVQILSGCSGTLAEASVFEALQLDASVVSASDTDASARAFMTENFQVQHLYDTMESQMASHKPCLTCKRSGPCFSEEPVLDMFVAGLPCQPFSLQRVKRFCQGSVKSHKSYDTCFGQFFEWLDFHNPSCGVFENVKGFGEAEDHQGSTSPLDRPGTVTVVPTFF
;
A
#
# COMPACT_ATOMS: atom_id res chain seq x y z
N MET A 1 -18.60 13.02 24.44
CA MET A 1 -17.43 12.64 23.64
C MET A 1 -17.95 11.69 22.57
N SER A 2 -18.02 12.16 21.34
CA SER A 2 -18.51 11.35 20.22
C SER A 2 -17.45 10.31 19.84
N TRP A 3 -17.85 9.19 19.23
CA TRP A 3 -16.92 8.17 18.76
C TRP A 3 -15.87 8.72 17.77
N ALA A 4 -16.20 9.77 17.03
CA ALA A 4 -15.28 10.47 16.15
C ALA A 4 -14.15 11.18 16.91
N GLU A 5 -14.46 11.84 18.03
CA GLU A 5 -13.46 12.51 18.88
C GLU A 5 -12.55 11.47 19.58
N ALA A 6 -13.09 10.31 19.94
CA ALA A 6 -12.31 9.21 20.48
C ALA A 6 -11.38 8.58 19.43
N ALA A 7 -11.84 8.42 18.19
CA ALA A 7 -11.05 7.90 17.08
C ALA A 7 -9.92 8.86 16.68
N GLU A 8 -10.19 10.17 16.57
CA GLU A 8 -9.15 11.17 16.29
C GLU A 8 -8.09 11.23 17.40
N SER A 9 -8.51 11.17 18.66
CA SER A 9 -7.57 11.11 19.79
C SER A 9 -6.74 9.82 19.80
N HIS A 10 -7.28 8.71 19.28
CA HIS A 10 -6.56 7.43 19.17
C HIS A 10 -5.55 7.44 18.03
N VAL A 11 -5.90 8.01 16.88
CA VAL A 11 -5.00 8.16 15.71
C VAL A 11 -3.81 9.07 16.06
N ILE A 12 -4.06 10.18 16.77
CA ILE A 12 -2.98 11.07 17.24
C ILE A 12 -2.07 10.36 18.24
N SER A 13 -2.63 9.55 19.14
CA SER A 13 -1.84 8.74 20.09
C SER A 13 -1.03 7.64 19.40
N GLN A 14 -1.51 7.10 18.28
CA GLN A 14 -0.80 6.08 17.51
C GLN A 14 0.33 6.68 16.67
N GLN A 15 0.15 7.88 16.11
CA GLN A 15 1.23 8.61 15.44
C GLN A 15 2.41 8.86 16.39
N LEU A 16 2.13 9.23 17.64
CA LEU A 16 3.17 9.43 18.67
C LEU A 16 3.85 8.13 19.12
N GLN A 17 3.19 6.97 19.00
CA GLN A 17 3.83 5.67 19.24
C GLN A 17 4.67 5.22 18.03
N ILE A 18 4.24 5.51 16.80
CA ILE A 18 5.00 5.23 15.57
C ILE A 18 6.28 6.06 15.54
N ASP A 19 6.23 7.34 15.92
CA ASP A 19 7.41 8.20 16.03
C ASP A 19 8.42 7.72 17.10
N SER A 20 8.02 6.79 17.99
CA SER A 20 8.91 6.13 18.96
C SER A 20 9.49 4.79 18.46
N ILE A 21 8.99 4.27 17.34
CA ILE A 21 9.45 3.02 16.70
C ILE A 21 10.60 3.31 15.70
N ASP A 22 10.86 4.58 15.37
CA ASP A 22 11.97 5.01 14.50
C ASP A 22 13.39 4.67 15.04
N GLU A 23 13.52 4.12 16.26
CA GLU A 23 14.78 3.58 16.79
C GLU A 23 14.94 2.04 16.64
N ALA A 24 13.99 1.34 16.01
CA ALA A 24 14.08 -0.11 15.80
C ALA A 24 14.40 -0.46 14.32
N GLU A 25 15.54 0.00 13.81
CA GLU A 25 16.23 -0.66 12.70
C GLU A 25 16.67 -2.07 13.16
N ALA A 26 15.73 -3.02 13.16
CA ALA A 26 16.03 -4.43 13.26
C ALA A 26 15.79 -5.06 11.89
N VAL A 27 16.88 -5.24 11.13
CA VAL A 27 17.03 -6.40 10.24
C VAL A 27 16.36 -7.59 10.93
N ARG A 28 15.37 -8.25 10.31
CA ARG A 28 14.75 -9.48 10.86
C ARG A 28 15.89 -10.45 11.21
N SER A 29 16.28 -10.49 12.47
CA SER A 29 17.49 -11.18 12.90
C SER A 29 17.32 -12.67 12.63
N GLN A 30 18.24 -13.22 11.84
CA GLN A 30 18.36 -14.67 11.67
C GLN A 30 18.60 -15.33 13.04
N SER A 31 17.83 -16.39 13.28
CA SER A 31 17.75 -17.29 14.43
C SER A 31 18.89 -17.31 15.45
N PRO A 32 18.56 -17.39 16.76
CA PRO A 32 19.38 -18.11 17.73
C PRO A 32 18.84 -19.53 17.96
N ASN A 33 19.76 -20.49 17.84
CA ASN A 33 19.83 -21.86 18.37
C ASN A 33 18.56 -22.61 18.87
N PRO A 34 18.40 -23.92 18.57
CA PRO A 34 17.15 -24.67 18.81
C PRO A 34 16.89 -25.10 20.26
N GLU A 35 17.64 -24.65 21.25
CA GLU A 35 17.47 -25.09 22.64
C GLU A 35 17.18 -23.91 23.56
N SER A 36 15.94 -23.91 24.09
CA SER A 36 15.41 -23.10 25.21
C SER A 36 14.88 -21.69 24.93
N ILE A 37 13.72 -21.58 24.27
CA ILE A 37 12.69 -20.59 24.65
C ILE A 37 11.31 -21.25 24.54
N SER A 38 10.85 -21.80 25.67
CA SER A 38 9.45 -22.10 25.91
C SER A 38 8.88 -20.94 26.71
N GLU A 39 8.23 -20.01 26.03
CA GLU A 39 7.03 -19.31 26.53
C GLU A 39 6.58 -18.33 25.44
N THR A 40 5.38 -18.59 24.93
CA THR A 40 4.46 -17.72 24.20
C THR A 40 4.77 -16.23 24.38
N SER A 41 5.57 -15.63 23.49
CA SER A 41 5.51 -14.18 23.31
C SER A 41 4.19 -13.88 22.61
N LEU A 42 3.13 -13.71 23.39
CA LEU A 42 1.89 -13.08 22.93
C LEU A 42 2.27 -11.65 22.56
N GLN A 43 2.75 -11.45 21.33
CA GLN A 43 2.72 -10.14 20.70
C GLN A 43 1.27 -9.68 20.83
N PRO A 44 0.99 -8.53 21.48
CA PRO A 44 -0.38 -8.07 21.64
C PRO A 44 -1.01 -7.98 20.25
N GLU A 45 -2.12 -8.70 20.06
CA GLU A 45 -2.85 -8.64 18.81
C GLU A 45 -3.19 -7.18 18.53
N LEU A 46 -2.80 -6.68 17.35
CA LEU A 46 -3.06 -5.30 16.97
C LEU A 46 -4.56 -5.03 17.12
N PHE A 47 -4.92 -3.89 17.72
CA PHE A 47 -6.31 -3.60 18.13
C PHE A 47 -7.34 -3.75 17.00
N TRP A 48 -6.91 -3.56 15.74
CA TRP A 48 -7.74 -3.65 14.55
C TRP A 48 -7.90 -5.08 13.99
N VAL A 49 -7.02 -6.02 14.36
CA VAL A 49 -7.03 -7.38 13.79
C VAL A 49 -8.25 -8.17 14.23
N ALA A 50 -8.54 -8.22 15.54
CA ALA A 50 -9.67 -8.97 16.08
C ALA A 50 -11.04 -8.57 15.48
N PRO A 51 -11.42 -7.27 15.39
CA PRO A 51 -12.69 -6.89 14.77
C PRO A 51 -12.74 -7.22 13.27
N LEU A 52 -11.62 -7.08 12.54
CA LEU A 52 -11.59 -7.44 11.11
C LEU A 52 -11.70 -8.94 10.89
N LYS A 53 -11.02 -9.77 11.68
CA LYS A 53 -11.17 -11.24 11.62
C LYS A 53 -12.62 -11.66 11.82
N ARG A 54 -13.31 -11.11 12.84
CA ARG A 54 -14.74 -11.37 13.07
C ARG A 54 -15.61 -10.96 11.87
N PHE A 55 -15.31 -9.82 11.25
CA PHE A 55 -16.01 -9.37 10.05
C PHE A 55 -15.80 -10.36 8.90
N ILE A 56 -14.56 -10.77 8.64
CA ILE A 56 -14.22 -11.74 7.60
C ILE A 56 -14.90 -13.07 7.85
N ASP A 57 -14.82 -13.63 9.06
CA ASP A 57 -15.44 -14.91 9.42
C ASP A 57 -16.96 -14.92 9.19
N SER A 58 -17.61 -13.77 9.39
CA SER A 58 -19.06 -13.64 9.15
C SER A 58 -19.47 -13.54 7.68
N HIS A 59 -18.56 -13.12 6.78
CA HIS A 59 -18.83 -12.93 5.35
C HIS A 59 -18.20 -14.01 4.46
N ALA A 60 -17.11 -14.63 4.92
CA ALA A 60 -16.37 -15.69 4.25
C ALA A 60 -16.07 -16.83 5.24
N PRO A 61 -17.11 -17.54 5.73
CA PRO A 61 -16.92 -18.64 6.67
C PRO A 61 -16.10 -19.76 6.01
N GLY A 62 -14.97 -20.12 6.63
CA GLY A 62 -14.02 -21.08 6.07
C GLY A 62 -12.86 -20.45 5.27
N GLY A 63 -12.75 -19.11 5.28
CA GLY A 63 -11.66 -18.38 4.64
C GLY A 63 -11.94 -18.05 3.17
N LEU A 64 -10.89 -17.64 2.45
CA LEU A 64 -10.99 -17.09 1.09
C LEU A 64 -11.00 -18.16 -0.02
N GLY A 65 -10.84 -19.45 0.33
CA GLY A 65 -10.85 -20.59 -0.60
C GLY A 65 -9.61 -20.73 -1.48
N ARG A 66 -8.87 -19.65 -1.72
CA ARG A 66 -7.54 -19.62 -2.35
C ARG A 66 -6.77 -18.37 -1.91
N PRO A 67 -5.44 -18.33 -2.10
CA PRO A 67 -4.67 -17.13 -1.82
C PRO A 67 -5.11 -15.94 -2.69
N VAL A 68 -5.25 -14.76 -2.07
CA VAL A 68 -5.50 -13.49 -2.78
C VAL A 68 -4.26 -13.11 -3.58
N GLN A 69 -4.43 -12.86 -4.87
CA GLN A 69 -3.36 -12.45 -5.77
C GLN A 69 -3.27 -10.92 -5.78
N ILE A 70 -2.21 -10.39 -5.18
CA ILE A 70 -2.03 -8.95 -4.95
C ILE A 70 -1.07 -8.35 -5.97
N LEU A 71 -1.51 -7.25 -6.56
CA LEU A 71 -0.70 -6.33 -7.33
C LEU A 71 -0.36 -5.10 -6.46
N SER A 72 0.91 -4.77 -6.34
CA SER A 72 1.39 -3.66 -5.53
C SER A 72 2.14 -2.63 -6.36
N GLY A 73 1.84 -1.35 -6.16
CA GLY A 73 2.51 -0.22 -6.82
C GLY A 73 2.85 0.88 -5.82
N CYS A 74 4.05 1.45 -5.92
CA CYS A 74 4.59 2.33 -4.87
C CYS A 74 4.57 1.61 -3.50
N SER A 75 5.11 0.39 -3.50
CA SER A 75 4.91 -0.61 -2.46
C SER A 75 5.51 -0.26 -1.09
N GLY A 76 6.49 0.65 -1.03
CA GLY A 76 7.19 0.99 0.20
C GLY A 76 7.70 -0.25 0.93
N THR A 77 7.30 -0.40 2.19
CA THR A 77 7.64 -1.56 3.04
C THR A 77 6.65 -2.73 2.91
N LEU A 78 5.79 -2.73 1.88
CA LEU A 78 4.80 -3.77 1.58
C LEU A 78 3.81 -4.01 2.74
N ALA A 79 3.17 -2.93 3.19
CA ALA A 79 2.25 -2.95 4.32
C ALA A 79 1.09 -3.93 4.14
N GLU A 80 0.61 -4.10 2.91
CA GLU A 80 -0.45 -5.04 2.57
C GLU A 80 -0.06 -6.49 2.90
N ALA A 81 1.18 -6.92 2.65
CA ALA A 81 1.62 -8.27 3.02
C ALA A 81 1.56 -8.45 4.54
N SER A 82 1.99 -7.45 5.31
CA SER A 82 1.91 -7.45 6.77
C SER A 82 0.47 -7.53 7.28
N VAL A 83 -0.48 -6.87 6.59
CA VAL A 83 -1.90 -6.93 6.93
C VAL A 83 -2.46 -8.33 6.72
N PHE A 84 -2.17 -8.97 5.58
CA PHE A 84 -2.62 -10.34 5.32
C PHE A 84 -1.99 -11.34 6.31
N GLU A 85 -0.71 -11.19 6.66
CA GLU A 85 -0.05 -11.98 7.71
C GLU A 85 -0.74 -11.83 9.08
N ALA A 86 -1.02 -10.59 9.51
CA ALA A 86 -1.67 -10.31 10.78
C ALA A 86 -3.11 -10.85 10.85
N LEU A 87 -3.83 -10.80 9.73
CA LEU A 87 -5.17 -11.37 9.59
C LEU A 87 -5.18 -12.89 9.43
N GLN A 88 -4.01 -13.53 9.24
CA GLN A 88 -3.88 -14.96 8.93
C GLN A 88 -4.68 -15.35 7.68
N LEU A 89 -4.62 -14.48 6.67
CA LEU A 89 -5.23 -14.70 5.37
C LEU A 89 -4.17 -15.08 4.35
N ASP A 90 -4.48 -16.09 3.55
CA ASP A 90 -3.60 -16.48 2.45
C ASP A 90 -3.59 -15.38 1.38
N ALA A 91 -2.40 -14.86 1.10
CA ALA A 91 -2.15 -13.92 0.02
C ALA A 91 -0.80 -14.20 -0.64
N SER A 92 -0.72 -13.79 -1.90
CA SER A 92 0.48 -13.87 -2.71
C SER A 92 0.68 -12.53 -3.40
N VAL A 93 1.78 -11.86 -3.08
CA VAL A 93 2.20 -10.65 -3.79
C VAL A 93 2.81 -11.06 -5.12
N VAL A 94 1.97 -11.04 -6.15
CA VAL A 94 2.32 -11.48 -7.51
C VAL A 94 3.33 -10.52 -8.14
N SER A 95 3.10 -9.22 -7.95
CA SER A 95 3.94 -8.20 -8.58
C SER A 95 3.96 -6.95 -7.71
N ALA A 96 5.15 -6.40 -7.47
CA ALA A 96 5.37 -5.19 -6.70
C ALA A 96 6.32 -4.23 -7.42
N SER A 97 6.19 -2.92 -7.17
CA SER A 97 7.13 -1.93 -7.68
C SER A 97 7.38 -0.78 -6.70
N ASP A 98 8.64 -0.41 -6.52
CA ASP A 98 9.01 0.79 -5.78
C ASP A 98 10.30 1.40 -6.31
N THR A 99 10.35 2.73 -6.40
CA THR A 99 11.53 3.48 -6.87
C THR A 99 12.66 3.50 -5.86
N ASP A 100 12.37 3.40 -4.57
CA ASP A 100 13.36 3.38 -3.50
C ASP A 100 14.05 2.02 -3.39
N ALA A 101 15.38 2.02 -3.48
CA ALA A 101 16.18 0.81 -3.38
C ALA A 101 16.13 0.19 -1.99
N SER A 102 16.02 1.01 -0.94
CA SER A 102 15.95 0.54 0.44
C SER A 102 14.62 -0.17 0.71
N ALA A 103 13.50 0.43 0.27
CA ALA A 103 12.19 -0.22 0.26
C ALA A 103 12.22 -1.58 -0.47
N ARG A 104 12.81 -1.63 -1.67
CA ARG A 104 12.96 -2.89 -2.41
C ARG A 104 13.79 -3.94 -1.69
N ALA A 105 14.90 -3.55 -1.08
CA ALA A 105 15.72 -4.46 -0.27
C ALA A 105 14.90 -5.03 0.90
N PHE A 106 14.21 -4.16 1.64
CA PHE A 106 13.33 -4.55 2.73
C PHE A 106 12.27 -5.56 2.27
N MET A 107 11.60 -5.31 1.14
CA MET A 107 10.60 -6.24 0.59
C MET A 107 11.18 -7.62 0.33
N THR A 108 12.36 -7.70 -0.32
CA THR A 108 12.99 -8.99 -0.65
C THR A 108 13.51 -9.76 0.55
N GLU A 109 13.86 -9.06 1.63
CA GLU A 109 14.36 -9.68 2.87
C GLU A 109 13.21 -10.17 3.77
N ASN A 110 12.05 -9.52 3.72
CA ASN A 110 10.97 -9.74 4.68
C ASN A 110 9.76 -10.50 4.11
N PHE A 111 9.54 -10.46 2.79
CA PHE A 111 8.33 -11.01 2.18
C PHE A 111 8.63 -11.84 0.92
N GLN A 112 7.70 -12.75 0.60
CA GLN A 112 7.73 -13.48 -0.66
C GLN A 112 7.02 -12.69 -1.76
N VAL A 113 7.80 -11.92 -2.52
CA VAL A 113 7.34 -11.19 -3.72
C VAL A 113 7.75 -11.97 -4.95
N GLN A 114 6.79 -12.39 -5.80
CA GLN A 114 7.11 -13.19 -6.99
C GLN A 114 7.91 -12.37 -8.02
N HIS A 115 7.45 -11.14 -8.29
CA HIS A 115 8.08 -10.24 -9.24
C HIS A 115 8.21 -8.83 -8.66
N LEU A 116 9.45 -8.33 -8.56
CA LEU A 116 9.73 -6.99 -8.05
C LEU A 116 10.35 -6.11 -9.13
N TYR A 117 9.88 -4.87 -9.23
CA TYR A 117 10.32 -3.88 -10.22
C TYR A 117 10.72 -2.56 -9.56
N ASP A 118 11.47 -1.73 -10.30
CA ASP A 118 11.91 -0.39 -9.89
C ASP A 118 10.82 0.69 -10.12
N THR A 119 9.95 0.51 -11.11
CA THR A 119 8.85 1.43 -11.43
C THR A 119 7.59 0.67 -11.82
N MET A 120 6.42 1.30 -11.65
CA MET A 120 5.15 0.77 -12.21
C MET A 120 5.23 0.61 -13.73
N GLU A 121 5.92 1.52 -14.43
CA GLU A 121 6.18 1.39 -15.86
C GLU A 121 6.94 0.09 -16.19
N SER A 122 7.99 -0.22 -15.43
CA SER A 122 8.77 -1.45 -15.63
C SER A 122 7.97 -2.70 -15.26
N GLN A 123 7.00 -2.57 -14.35
CA GLN A 123 6.07 -3.63 -13.96
C GLN A 123 5.09 -4.00 -15.10
N MET A 124 4.73 -3.02 -15.94
CA MET A 124 3.94 -3.24 -17.16
C MET A 124 4.78 -3.72 -18.35
N ALA A 125 6.07 -3.36 -18.39
CA ALA A 125 6.92 -3.64 -19.55
C ALA A 125 7.24 -5.14 -19.70
N SER A 126 6.75 -5.76 -20.77
CA SER A 126 6.92 -7.20 -21.08
C SER A 126 8.38 -7.67 -21.24
N HIS A 127 9.33 -6.74 -21.36
CA HIS A 127 10.75 -7.02 -21.61
C HIS A 127 11.69 -6.56 -20.49
N LYS A 128 11.20 -5.88 -19.45
CA LYS A 128 12.03 -5.51 -18.29
C LYS A 128 12.20 -6.74 -17.40
N PRO A 129 13.44 -7.18 -17.10
CA PRO A 129 13.66 -8.28 -16.17
C PRO A 129 13.23 -7.82 -14.77
N CYS A 130 12.41 -8.62 -14.09
CA CYS A 130 12.15 -8.36 -12.67
C CYS A 130 13.40 -8.64 -11.84
N LEU A 131 13.54 -7.91 -10.75
CA LEU A 131 14.70 -7.94 -9.87
C LEU A 131 14.84 -9.29 -9.14
N THR A 132 13.72 -10.02 -8.99
CA THR A 132 13.68 -11.33 -8.32
C THR A 132 14.08 -12.49 -9.24
N CYS A 133 13.49 -12.60 -10.43
CA CYS A 133 13.63 -13.82 -11.25
C CYS A 133 14.92 -13.89 -12.07
N LYS A 134 15.67 -12.78 -12.24
CA LYS A 134 16.95 -12.70 -12.98
C LYS A 134 16.96 -13.36 -14.38
N ARG A 135 15.79 -13.60 -14.98
CA ARG A 135 15.62 -14.28 -16.27
C ARG A 135 15.44 -13.28 -17.40
N SER A 136 15.94 -13.63 -18.58
CA SER A 136 15.66 -12.89 -19.82
C SER A 136 14.30 -13.31 -20.36
N GLY A 137 13.35 -12.38 -20.47
CA GLY A 137 12.01 -12.63 -21.01
C GLY A 137 10.88 -12.21 -20.06
N PRO A 138 9.61 -12.45 -20.45
CA PRO A 138 8.46 -12.10 -19.63
C PRO A 138 8.47 -12.86 -18.31
N CYS A 139 8.12 -12.18 -17.23
CA CYS A 139 8.03 -12.78 -15.91
C CYS A 139 6.79 -13.68 -15.74
N PHE A 140 5.81 -13.53 -16.62
CA PHE A 140 4.60 -14.34 -16.60
C PHE A 140 4.63 -15.31 -17.79
N SER A 141 4.49 -16.61 -17.52
CA SER A 141 4.24 -17.60 -18.58
C SER A 141 2.81 -17.49 -19.11
N GLU A 142 1.89 -17.05 -18.24
CA GLU A 142 0.48 -16.75 -18.50
C GLU A 142 0.11 -15.52 -17.67
N GLU A 143 -0.79 -14.67 -18.17
CA GLU A 143 -1.25 -13.50 -17.41
C GLU A 143 -1.90 -13.93 -16.09
N PRO A 144 -1.41 -13.45 -14.93
CA PRO A 144 -1.99 -13.84 -13.65
C PRO A 144 -3.36 -13.20 -13.48
N VAL A 145 -4.28 -13.93 -12.84
CA VAL A 145 -5.53 -13.34 -12.33
C VAL A 145 -5.18 -12.51 -11.10
N LEU A 146 -5.41 -11.19 -11.17
CA LEU A 146 -5.16 -10.26 -10.08
C LEU A 146 -6.47 -9.89 -9.38
N ASP A 147 -6.56 -10.24 -8.10
CA ASP A 147 -7.77 -10.02 -7.30
C ASP A 147 -7.84 -8.57 -6.82
N MET A 148 -6.69 -8.06 -6.37
CA MET A 148 -6.61 -6.79 -5.67
C MET A 148 -5.36 -6.03 -6.09
N PHE A 149 -5.50 -4.71 -6.24
CA PHE A 149 -4.35 -3.81 -6.21
C PHE A 149 -4.25 -3.07 -4.87
N VAL A 150 -3.03 -2.75 -4.46
CA VAL A 150 -2.75 -1.79 -3.38
C VAL A 150 -1.72 -0.79 -3.88
N ALA A 151 -2.02 0.50 -3.73
CA ALA A 151 -1.10 1.57 -4.12
C ALA A 151 -1.16 2.78 -3.17
N GLY A 152 -0.03 3.07 -2.53
CA GLY A 152 0.21 4.32 -1.78
C GLY A 152 1.01 5.28 -2.65
N LEU A 153 0.32 6.14 -3.39
CA LEU A 153 1.00 6.96 -4.40
C LEU A 153 1.76 8.14 -3.78
N PRO A 154 2.79 8.68 -4.47
CA PRO A 154 3.54 9.83 -3.99
C PRO A 154 2.66 11.01 -3.55
N CYS A 155 2.66 11.30 -2.26
CA CYS A 155 1.78 12.30 -1.67
C CYS A 155 2.35 13.72 -1.66
N GLN A 156 3.64 13.88 -1.96
CA GLN A 156 4.37 15.16 -1.90
C GLN A 156 3.74 16.29 -2.73
N PRO A 157 3.17 16.07 -3.94
CA PRO A 157 2.49 17.14 -4.68
C PRO A 157 1.33 17.73 -3.89
N PHE A 158 0.62 16.89 -3.13
CA PHE A 158 -0.66 17.18 -2.49
C PHE A 158 -0.56 17.46 -0.99
N SER A 159 0.58 17.20 -0.37
CA SER A 159 0.76 17.39 1.07
C SER A 159 0.48 18.83 1.51
N LEU A 160 -0.43 19.00 2.47
CA LEU A 160 -0.73 20.30 3.11
C LEU A 160 0.51 20.94 3.76
N GLN A 161 1.52 20.13 4.09
CA GLN A 161 2.78 20.61 4.67
C GLN A 161 3.71 21.22 3.61
N ARG A 162 3.50 20.95 2.32
CA ARG A 162 4.28 21.54 1.23
C ARG A 162 3.77 22.95 0.95
N VAL A 163 4.44 23.97 1.53
CA VAL A 163 4.08 25.40 1.37
C VAL A 163 3.82 25.79 -0.09
N LYS A 164 4.64 25.30 -1.03
CA LYS A 164 4.52 25.62 -2.45
C LYS A 164 3.29 25.02 -3.13
N ARG A 165 2.56 24.07 -2.53
CA ARG A 165 1.45 23.37 -3.21
C ARG A 165 0.38 24.33 -3.72
N PHE A 166 0.13 25.42 -2.98
CA PHE A 166 -0.95 26.35 -3.28
C PHE A 166 -0.58 27.42 -4.32
N CYS A 167 0.68 27.42 -4.77
CA CYS A 167 1.09 28.24 -5.91
C CYS A 167 0.47 27.65 -7.19
N GLN A 168 -0.08 28.52 -8.04
CA GLN A 168 -0.70 28.13 -9.30
C GLN A 168 0.22 27.21 -10.13
N GLY A 169 -0.30 26.06 -10.55
CA GLY A 169 0.44 25.05 -11.35
C GLY A 169 1.52 24.25 -10.60
N SER A 170 1.73 24.50 -9.30
CA SER A 170 2.78 23.84 -8.51
C SER A 170 2.52 22.35 -8.23
N VAL A 171 1.25 21.94 -8.18
CA VAL A 171 0.87 20.53 -8.07
C VAL A 171 1.19 19.78 -9.36
N LYS A 172 0.67 20.26 -10.50
CA LYS A 172 0.87 19.66 -11.83
C LYS A 172 2.33 19.62 -12.28
N SER A 173 3.12 20.62 -11.91
CA SER A 173 4.55 20.68 -12.26
C SER A 173 5.45 19.85 -11.33
N HIS A 174 4.90 19.24 -10.28
CA HIS A 174 5.68 18.39 -9.38
C HIS A 174 6.08 17.09 -10.10
N LYS A 175 7.34 16.67 -9.96
CA LYS A 175 7.88 15.46 -10.64
C LYS A 175 7.05 14.18 -10.42
N SER A 176 6.42 14.06 -9.25
CA SER A 176 5.63 12.88 -8.88
C SER A 176 4.15 12.98 -9.25
N TYR A 177 3.73 14.09 -9.87
CA TYR A 177 2.34 14.26 -10.30
C TYR A 177 1.95 13.22 -11.36
N ASP A 178 2.84 12.96 -12.31
CA ASP A 178 2.63 12.01 -13.40
C ASP A 178 2.43 10.58 -12.90
N THR A 179 3.18 10.17 -11.86
CA THR A 179 2.97 8.88 -11.21
C THR A 179 1.54 8.72 -10.69
N CYS A 180 0.90 9.81 -10.23
CA CYS A 180 -0.44 9.76 -9.65
C CYS A 180 -1.58 9.81 -10.68
N PHE A 181 -1.39 10.46 -11.82
CA PHE A 181 -2.46 10.71 -12.79
C PHE A 181 -2.21 10.20 -14.21
N GLY A 182 -0.98 9.88 -14.57
CA GLY A 182 -0.65 9.20 -15.82
C GLY A 182 -0.42 7.72 -15.55
N GLN A 183 0.73 7.42 -14.96
CA GLN A 183 1.23 6.06 -14.82
C GLN A 183 0.29 5.14 -14.02
N PHE A 184 -0.34 5.65 -12.96
CA PHE A 184 -1.24 4.82 -12.14
C PHE A 184 -2.47 4.32 -12.90
N PHE A 185 -3.11 5.15 -13.72
CA PHE A 185 -4.30 4.72 -14.47
C PHE A 185 -3.92 3.79 -15.60
N GLU A 186 -2.81 4.06 -16.31
CA GLU A 186 -2.26 3.13 -17.30
C GLU A 186 -1.92 1.77 -16.66
N TRP A 187 -1.39 1.78 -15.44
CA TRP A 187 -1.07 0.58 -14.67
C TRP A 187 -2.31 -0.22 -14.25
N LEU A 188 -3.39 0.46 -13.84
CA LEU A 188 -4.67 -0.19 -13.57
C LEU A 188 -5.29 -0.78 -14.83
N ASP A 189 -5.28 -0.05 -15.94
CA ASP A 189 -5.83 -0.52 -17.23
C ASP A 189 -5.05 -1.72 -17.76
N PHE A 190 -3.72 -1.70 -17.62
CA PHE A 190 -2.83 -2.77 -18.08
C PHE A 190 -3.04 -4.08 -17.29
N HIS A 191 -3.08 -3.99 -15.96
CA HIS A 191 -3.17 -5.17 -15.10
C HIS A 191 -4.61 -5.63 -14.83
N ASN A 192 -5.59 -4.74 -14.99
CA ASN A 192 -7.02 -4.99 -14.82
C ASN A 192 -7.38 -5.79 -13.53
N PRO A 193 -6.94 -5.34 -12.34
CA PRO A 193 -7.27 -5.99 -11.07
C PRO A 193 -8.78 -5.88 -10.75
N SER A 194 -9.32 -6.86 -10.04
CA SER A 194 -10.79 -6.91 -9.76
C SER A 194 -11.25 -5.85 -8.77
N CYS A 195 -10.42 -5.48 -7.79
CA CYS A 195 -10.67 -4.40 -6.85
C CYS A 195 -9.34 -3.79 -6.36
N GLY A 196 -9.39 -2.80 -5.48
CA GLY A 196 -8.17 -2.37 -4.81
C GLY A 196 -8.32 -1.19 -3.87
N VAL A 197 -7.19 -0.85 -3.26
CA VAL A 197 -7.03 0.25 -2.31
C VAL A 197 -6.04 1.24 -2.88
N PHE A 198 -6.49 2.48 -3.00
CA PHE A 198 -5.68 3.64 -3.33
C PHE A 198 -5.57 4.51 -2.09
N GLU A 199 -4.34 4.86 -1.71
CA GLU A 199 -4.04 5.75 -0.59
C GLU A 199 -3.36 7.03 -1.08
N ASN A 200 -3.77 8.15 -0.47
CA ASN A 200 -3.07 9.43 -0.56
C ASN A 200 -3.44 10.32 0.65
N VAL A 201 -2.67 11.38 0.85
CA VAL A 201 -2.90 12.33 1.95
C VAL A 201 -4.17 13.15 1.75
N LYS A 202 -4.76 13.63 2.86
CA LYS A 202 -5.97 14.49 2.87
C LYS A 202 -5.93 15.62 1.83
N GLY A 203 -4.76 16.21 1.62
CA GLY A 203 -4.57 17.29 0.66
C GLY A 203 -4.84 16.92 -0.81
N PHE A 204 -4.92 15.64 -1.15
CA PHE A 204 -5.32 15.15 -2.47
C PHE A 204 -6.78 15.47 -2.81
N GLY A 205 -7.66 15.56 -1.81
CA GLY A 205 -9.07 15.94 -2.00
C GLY A 205 -9.33 17.45 -2.01
N GLU A 206 -8.29 18.26 -1.95
CA GLU A 206 -8.40 19.73 -1.87
C GLU A 206 -8.07 20.38 -3.22
N ALA A 207 -8.41 21.67 -3.36
CA ALA A 207 -8.05 22.44 -4.54
C ALA A 207 -6.52 22.46 -4.78
N GLU A 208 -6.13 22.43 -6.06
CA GLU A 208 -4.72 22.40 -6.48
C GLU A 208 -3.99 23.75 -6.29
N ASP A 209 -4.72 24.86 -6.16
CA ASP A 209 -4.18 26.17 -5.82
C ASP A 209 -5.21 27.04 -5.07
N HIS A 210 -4.80 28.21 -4.58
CA HIS A 210 -5.69 29.11 -3.81
C HIS A 210 -6.79 29.78 -4.63
N GLN A 211 -6.70 29.77 -5.97
CA GLN A 211 -7.63 30.48 -6.85
C GLN A 211 -8.63 29.53 -7.53
N GLY A 212 -8.30 28.25 -7.60
CA GLY A 212 -9.15 27.18 -8.11
C GLY A 212 -10.06 26.58 -7.05
N SER A 213 -11.15 25.98 -7.52
CA SER A 213 -12.08 25.20 -6.69
C SER A 213 -12.06 23.70 -7.01
N THR A 214 -11.28 23.29 -8.00
CA THR A 214 -11.25 21.90 -8.49
C THR A 214 -10.17 21.11 -7.77
N SER A 215 -10.60 20.08 -7.04
CA SER A 215 -9.73 19.02 -6.54
C SER A 215 -9.52 17.93 -7.60
N PRO A 216 -8.47 17.11 -7.45
CA PRO A 216 -8.36 15.83 -8.13
C PRO A 216 -9.62 14.95 -8.13
N LEU A 217 -10.40 14.98 -7.05
CA LEU A 217 -11.59 14.13 -6.89
C LEU A 217 -12.81 14.66 -7.64
N ASP A 218 -12.80 15.91 -8.12
CA ASP A 218 -13.91 16.52 -8.86
C ASP A 218 -13.90 16.19 -10.37
N ARG A 219 -12.99 15.33 -10.82
CA ARG A 219 -12.83 15.00 -12.24
C ARG A 219 -13.96 14.05 -12.69
N PRO A 220 -14.46 14.18 -13.94
CA PRO A 220 -15.55 13.33 -14.44
C PRO A 220 -15.20 11.84 -14.34
N GLY A 221 -16.11 11.03 -13.80
CA GLY A 221 -15.91 9.58 -13.61
C GLY A 221 -15.46 9.17 -12.22
N THR A 222 -15.10 10.10 -11.34
CA THR A 222 -14.83 9.81 -9.92
C THR A 222 -16.15 9.59 -9.17
N VAL A 223 -16.38 8.35 -8.69
CA VAL A 223 -17.47 8.06 -7.75
C VAL A 223 -16.93 8.23 -6.34
N THR A 224 -17.22 9.36 -5.69
CA THR A 224 -16.96 9.51 -4.26
C THR A 224 -18.02 8.73 -3.49
N VAL A 225 -17.66 7.52 -3.04
CA VAL A 225 -18.43 6.85 -1.99
C VAL A 225 -18.04 7.53 -0.68
N VAL A 226 -18.89 8.43 -0.20
CA VAL A 226 -18.76 8.95 1.16
C VAL A 226 -19.03 7.79 2.11
N PRO A 227 -18.07 7.37 2.94
CA PRO A 227 -18.33 6.31 3.90
C PRO A 227 -19.40 6.79 4.88
N THR A 228 -20.62 6.28 4.74
CA THR A 228 -21.63 6.32 5.79
C THR A 228 -21.19 5.37 6.89
N PHE A 229 -20.50 5.91 7.89
CA PHE A 229 -20.27 5.22 9.15
C PHE A 229 -21.61 5.19 9.90
N PHE A 230 -22.18 3.99 10.10
CA PHE A 230 -23.32 3.74 10.98
C PHE A 230 -22.85 3.48 12.41
#